data_AF-A0A939WBK5-F1
#
_entry.id   AF-A0A939WBK5-F1
#
_cell.length_a   1.000
_cell.length_b   1.000
_cell.length_c   1.000
_cell.angle_alpha   90.00
_cell.angle_beta   90.00
_cell.angle_gamma   90.00
#
_symmetry.space_group_name_H-M   'P 1'
#
loop_
_entity.id
_entity.type
_entity.pdbx_description
1 polymer ?
#
loop_
_entity_poly.entity_id
_entity_poly.type
_entity_poly.pdbx_seq_one_letter_code
_entity_poly.pdbx_strand_id
1 'polypeptide(L)'
;MYNQEDEIEQFFREQEGAFKKKEPEKDPTDGLPSIMRALDEQPKDSFQPSAFTSGVYSPDESAEDTFQTEKSFEQRSYHNSGTARFDRLKEMEAQLEHDERIARSGVLSKKYMQMFLILMAGIALNIASTVLTNIASNFPDFYSGARIFMIIIAVASVGIAVLYGLILISLGRYFLDFKTAGVYYIISAACNAIYNSSTGAATLFFSILGAVFSVLYVLKFAIAMSNSFDNVASYMAISWENFKKLFTYVYGGIVICTLLCFFPILNILALFVLLGLSIAAIGISIWQLVLLVRSSNVMKQYSSVIHA
;
A
#
# COMPACT_ATOMS: atom_id res chain seq x y z
N MET A 1 -34.90 -37.82 34.75
CA MET A 1 -33.81 -37.73 33.77
C MET A 1 -34.13 -36.56 32.88
N TYR A 2 -33.50 -35.41 33.13
CA TYR A 2 -33.70 -34.19 32.36
C TYR A 2 -32.77 -34.24 31.14
N ASN A 3 -33.34 -34.06 29.95
CA ASN A 3 -32.67 -34.28 28.67
C ASN A 3 -31.95 -32.99 28.28
N GLN A 4 -30.62 -33.01 28.37
CA GLN A 4 -29.75 -31.86 28.12
C GLN A 4 -29.72 -31.42 26.64
N GLU A 5 -30.25 -32.26 25.75
CA GLU A 5 -30.33 -32.01 24.31
C GLU A 5 -31.48 -31.05 23.95
N ASP A 6 -32.57 -31.04 24.74
CA ASP A 6 -33.73 -30.18 24.46
C ASP A 6 -33.44 -28.70 24.76
N GLU A 7 -32.60 -28.39 25.76
CA GLU A 7 -32.21 -27.00 26.09
C GLU A 7 -31.29 -26.38 25.03
N ILE A 8 -30.45 -27.20 24.39
CA ILE A 8 -29.52 -26.72 23.35
C ILE A 8 -30.30 -26.43 22.07
N GLU A 9 -31.26 -27.28 21.70
CA GLU A 9 -32.13 -27.04 20.53
C GLU A 9 -33.03 -25.81 20.72
N GLN A 10 -33.50 -25.55 21.95
CA GLN A 10 -34.31 -24.37 22.26
C GLN A 10 -33.48 -23.08 22.19
N PHE A 11 -32.21 -23.10 22.61
CA PHE A 11 -31.28 -21.97 22.51
C PHE A 11 -30.98 -21.57 21.06
N PHE A 12 -30.82 -22.55 20.15
CA PHE A 12 -30.60 -22.26 18.72
C PHE A 12 -31.87 -21.77 18.02
N ARG A 13 -33.06 -22.27 18.38
CA ARG A 13 -34.33 -21.75 17.83
C ARG A 13 -34.64 -20.33 18.28
N GLU A 14 -34.29 -19.94 19.51
CA GLU A 14 -34.47 -18.56 19.98
C GLU A 14 -33.49 -17.59 19.30
N GLN A 15 -32.25 -18.00 18.99
CA GLN A 15 -31.33 -17.16 18.22
C GLN A 15 -31.71 -17.01 16.75
N GLU A 16 -32.23 -18.06 16.10
CA GLU A 16 -32.69 -17.96 14.70
C GLU A 16 -34.00 -17.16 14.57
N GLY A 17 -34.84 -17.13 15.61
CA GLY A 17 -36.05 -16.31 15.67
C GLY A 17 -35.79 -14.81 15.90
N ALA A 18 -34.69 -14.46 16.59
CA ALA A 18 -34.35 -13.07 16.90
C ALA A 18 -33.71 -12.29 15.73
N PHE A 19 -33.30 -12.97 14.66
CA PHE A 19 -32.66 -12.34 13.49
C PHE A 19 -33.62 -12.03 12.33
N LYS A 20 -34.92 -12.33 12.45
CA LYS A 20 -35.92 -11.93 11.44
C LYS A 20 -36.83 -10.82 11.96
N LYS A 21 -36.68 -9.65 11.32
CA LYS A 21 -37.47 -8.40 11.37
C LYS A 21 -37.11 -7.37 12.45
N LYS A 22 -36.27 -6.41 12.03
CA LYS A 22 -36.69 -5.00 11.83
C LYS A 22 -35.77 -4.35 10.79
N GLU A 23 -36.24 -4.29 9.54
CA GLU A 23 -35.78 -3.28 8.58
C GLU A 23 -36.23 -1.90 9.05
N PRO A 24 -35.36 -0.91 8.91
CA PRO A 24 -35.76 0.31 8.25
C PRO A 24 -34.94 0.45 6.96
N GLU A 25 -35.67 0.38 5.86
CA GLU A 25 -35.31 0.84 4.52
C GLU A 25 -34.69 2.26 4.60
N LYS A 26 -33.40 2.38 4.25
CA LYS A 26 -32.73 3.65 3.93
C LYS A 26 -31.56 3.40 2.98
N ASP A 27 -31.88 3.64 1.70
CA ASP A 27 -31.09 4.26 0.63
C ASP A 27 -29.67 3.73 0.31
N PRO A 28 -29.45 3.07 -0.85
CA PRO A 28 -28.14 2.61 -1.30
C PRO A 28 -27.43 3.70 -2.11
N THR A 29 -27.21 4.88 -1.54
CA THR A 29 -26.33 5.90 -2.12
C THR A 29 -25.66 6.72 -1.04
N ASP A 30 -24.59 6.19 -0.44
CA ASP A 30 -23.65 6.99 0.34
C ASP A 30 -22.24 6.40 0.20
N GLY A 31 -21.47 6.96 -0.74
CA GLY A 31 -20.09 6.54 -1.00
C GLY A 31 -19.53 6.89 -2.38
N LEU A 32 -20.36 7.35 -3.32
CA LEU A 32 -19.90 7.94 -4.59
C LEU A 32 -19.85 9.47 -4.46
N PRO A 33 -18.75 10.14 -4.86
CA PRO A 33 -18.72 11.59 -4.87
C PRO A 33 -19.78 12.15 -5.84
N SER A 34 -20.42 13.22 -5.37
CA SER A 34 -21.65 13.88 -5.81
C SER A 34 -21.72 14.44 -7.25
N ILE A 35 -20.87 13.98 -8.17
CA ILE A 35 -20.78 14.55 -9.53
C ILE A 35 -21.68 13.78 -10.52
N MET A 36 -21.88 12.47 -10.30
CA MET A 36 -22.74 11.64 -11.16
C MET A 36 -24.23 11.99 -11.06
N ARG A 37 -24.68 12.60 -9.94
CA ARG A 37 -26.08 13.02 -9.76
C ARG A 37 -26.41 14.33 -10.50
N ALA A 38 -25.39 15.14 -10.84
CA ALA A 38 -25.58 16.40 -11.56
C ALA A 38 -25.76 16.23 -13.08
N LEU A 39 -25.48 15.04 -13.63
CA LEU A 39 -25.66 14.74 -15.05
C LEU A 39 -27.07 14.23 -15.41
N ASP A 40 -27.86 13.78 -14.44
CA ASP A 40 -29.23 13.28 -14.66
C ASP A 40 -30.32 14.37 -14.50
N GLU A 41 -29.97 15.56 -14.00
CA GLU A 41 -30.93 16.66 -13.76
C GLU A 41 -30.94 17.76 -14.84
N GLN A 42 -30.31 17.57 -16.00
CA GLN A 42 -30.56 18.49 -17.12
C GLN A 42 -31.92 18.19 -17.77
N PRO A 43 -32.88 19.13 -17.77
CA PRO A 43 -34.15 18.91 -18.45
C PRO A 43 -33.93 18.82 -19.96
N LYS A 44 -34.38 17.71 -20.54
CA LYS A 44 -34.73 17.61 -21.96
C LYS A 44 -36.01 18.41 -22.20
N ASP A 45 -36.11 18.94 -23.42
CA ASP A 45 -37.19 19.77 -24.00
C ASP A 45 -36.99 21.27 -23.71
N SER A 46 -36.89 22.17 -24.68
CA SER A 46 -37.51 22.22 -26.01
C SER A 46 -36.70 23.06 -27.00
N PHE A 47 -36.61 22.56 -28.24
CA PHE A 47 -36.31 23.35 -29.43
C PHE A 47 -37.34 24.48 -29.62
N GLN A 48 -36.89 25.71 -29.87
CA GLN A 48 -37.58 26.64 -30.78
C GLN A 48 -36.57 27.61 -31.42
N PRO A 49 -36.50 27.70 -32.76
CA PRO A 49 -35.72 28.71 -33.46
C PRO A 49 -36.58 29.96 -33.67
N SER A 50 -36.16 31.12 -33.16
CA SER A 50 -36.82 32.39 -33.45
C SER A 50 -36.13 33.10 -34.61
N ALA A 51 -36.81 33.13 -35.76
CA ALA A 51 -36.57 34.08 -36.84
C ALA A 51 -37.88 34.80 -37.19
N PHE A 52 -37.75 36.08 -37.61
CA PHE A 52 -38.75 37.05 -38.14
C PHE A 52 -39.64 37.79 -37.11
N THR A 53 -39.95 39.10 -37.17
CA THR A 53 -39.44 40.36 -37.79
C THR A 53 -40.44 41.47 -37.43
N SER A 54 -39.98 42.70 -37.16
CA SER A 54 -40.63 44.02 -37.42
C SER A 54 -39.81 45.07 -36.65
N GLY A 55 -39.24 46.15 -37.17
CA GLY A 55 -39.58 46.99 -38.31
C GLY A 55 -39.82 48.41 -37.78
N VAL A 56 -38.80 49.29 -37.82
CA VAL A 56 -38.97 50.77 -37.72
C VAL A 56 -37.89 51.47 -38.57
N TYR A 57 -38.40 52.25 -39.54
CA TYR A 57 -37.87 53.30 -40.46
C TYR A 57 -36.85 54.30 -39.84
N SER A 58 -35.95 55.05 -40.53
CA SER A 58 -35.87 55.66 -41.89
C SER A 58 -34.38 56.00 -42.27
N PRO A 59 -34.02 56.82 -43.31
CA PRO A 59 -33.48 56.33 -44.59
C PRO A 59 -32.16 57.00 -45.06
N ASP A 60 -31.74 56.58 -46.27
CA ASP A 60 -31.05 57.31 -47.36
C ASP A 60 -29.65 56.86 -47.85
N GLU A 61 -29.60 56.87 -49.19
CA GLU A 61 -28.48 56.87 -50.15
C GLU A 61 -27.83 55.56 -50.66
N SER A 62 -28.42 55.11 -51.79
CA SER A 62 -27.82 54.95 -53.14
C SER A 62 -26.77 53.86 -53.49
N ALA A 63 -27.22 53.03 -54.45
CA ALA A 63 -26.57 52.63 -55.71
C ALA A 63 -25.67 51.37 -55.80
N GLU A 64 -26.19 50.46 -56.64
CA GLU A 64 -25.54 49.69 -57.70
C GLU A 64 -24.71 48.41 -57.41
N ASP A 65 -25.26 47.34 -57.99
CA ASP A 65 -24.62 46.39 -58.92
C ASP A 65 -24.01 45.06 -58.46
N THR A 66 -24.52 44.03 -59.15
CA THR A 66 -23.86 42.83 -59.69
C THR A 66 -24.21 41.45 -59.12
N PHE A 67 -24.81 40.70 -60.04
CA PHE A 67 -25.01 39.27 -60.17
C PHE A 67 -23.85 38.33 -59.74
N GLN A 68 -24.27 37.18 -59.21
CA GLN A 68 -23.68 35.84 -59.32
C GLN A 68 -22.26 35.59 -58.78
N THR A 69 -22.22 34.97 -57.59
CA THR A 69 -21.29 33.85 -57.36
C THR A 69 -22.07 32.65 -56.85
N GLU A 70 -22.16 31.67 -57.72
CA GLU A 70 -22.75 30.36 -57.55
C GLU A 70 -21.91 29.50 -56.57
N LYS A 71 -22.61 28.76 -55.71
CA LYS A 71 -22.22 27.47 -55.08
C LYS A 71 -20.87 27.35 -54.38
N SER A 72 -20.91 27.32 -53.04
CA SER A 72 -20.25 26.29 -52.22
C SER A 72 -20.71 26.38 -50.76
N PHE A 73 -22.01 26.22 -50.52
CA PHE A 73 -22.54 26.15 -49.17
C PHE A 73 -22.48 24.70 -48.65
N GLU A 74 -21.54 24.51 -47.72
CA GLU A 74 -21.60 23.56 -46.60
C GLU A 74 -21.97 22.11 -46.92
N GLN A 75 -20.98 21.36 -47.42
CA GLN A 75 -20.79 19.99 -46.95
C GLN A 75 -19.88 20.01 -45.70
N ARG A 76 -20.30 20.74 -44.65
CA ARG A 76 -19.64 20.67 -43.34
C ARG A 76 -20.05 19.37 -42.66
N SER A 77 -19.19 18.37 -42.88
CA SER A 77 -18.90 17.23 -42.01
C SER A 77 -19.72 17.18 -40.71
N TYR A 78 -20.83 16.44 -40.73
CA TYR A 78 -21.56 15.97 -39.55
C TYR A 78 -20.85 14.78 -38.87
N HIS A 79 -19.57 14.53 -39.18
CA HIS A 79 -18.84 13.37 -38.65
C HIS A 79 -18.06 13.65 -37.36
N ASN A 80 -18.13 14.87 -36.81
CA ASN A 80 -17.26 15.31 -35.72
C ASN A 80 -17.94 15.35 -34.32
N SER A 81 -19.22 14.98 -34.20
CA SER A 81 -19.95 15.07 -32.92
C SER A 81 -19.86 13.81 -32.05
N GLY A 82 -19.67 12.64 -32.66
CA GLY A 82 -19.48 11.38 -31.95
C GLY A 82 -18.07 11.21 -31.39
N THR A 83 -17.05 11.58 -32.17
CA THR A 83 -15.64 11.59 -31.77
C THR A 83 -15.38 12.59 -30.64
N ALA A 84 -15.90 13.82 -30.74
CA ALA A 84 -15.73 14.83 -29.69
C ALA A 84 -16.40 14.47 -28.35
N ARG A 85 -17.47 13.66 -28.36
CA ARG A 85 -18.08 13.12 -27.11
C ARG A 85 -17.27 11.97 -26.53
N PHE A 86 -16.75 11.08 -27.37
CA PHE A 86 -15.84 10.01 -26.95
C PHE A 86 -14.55 10.57 -26.38
N ASP A 87 -13.98 11.60 -27.00
CA ASP A 87 -12.76 12.27 -26.54
C ASP A 87 -12.99 12.97 -25.20
N ARG A 88 -14.13 13.65 -24.98
CA ARG A 88 -14.46 14.21 -23.66
C ARG A 88 -14.69 13.16 -22.58
N LEU A 89 -15.33 12.03 -22.90
CA LEU A 89 -15.50 10.94 -21.93
C LEU A 89 -14.14 10.35 -21.54
N LYS A 90 -13.25 10.17 -22.51
CA LYS A 90 -11.90 9.68 -22.31
C LYS A 90 -11.02 10.68 -21.53
N GLU A 91 -11.19 11.98 -21.77
CA GLU A 91 -10.55 13.04 -20.99
C GLU A 91 -11.08 13.09 -19.56
N MET A 92 -12.40 12.97 -19.34
CA MET A 92 -12.98 12.91 -18.00
C MET A 92 -12.57 11.64 -17.25
N GLU A 93 -12.49 10.50 -17.92
CA GLU A 93 -11.99 9.25 -17.34
C GLU A 93 -10.51 9.39 -16.95
N ALA A 94 -9.69 10.01 -17.80
CA ALA A 94 -8.29 10.29 -17.50
C ALA A 94 -8.13 11.27 -16.33
N GLN A 95 -8.99 12.29 -16.22
CA GLN A 95 -9.00 13.23 -15.10
C GLN A 95 -9.42 12.56 -13.78
N LEU A 96 -10.48 11.74 -13.80
CA LEU A 96 -10.92 10.97 -12.64
C LEU A 96 -9.85 9.98 -12.18
N GLU A 97 -9.20 9.29 -13.11
CA GLU A 97 -8.10 8.39 -12.80
C GLU A 97 -6.91 9.15 -12.19
N HIS A 98 -6.65 10.38 -12.68
CA HIS A 98 -5.61 11.23 -12.13
C HIS A 98 -5.94 11.68 -10.70
N ASP A 99 -7.16 12.14 -10.44
CA ASP A 99 -7.62 12.56 -9.10
C ASP A 99 -7.63 11.40 -8.11
N GLU A 100 -8.02 10.20 -8.53
CA GLU A 100 -7.98 9.01 -7.69
C GLU A 100 -6.53 8.63 -7.33
N ARG A 101 -5.60 8.75 -8.29
CA ARG A 101 -4.16 8.50 -8.04
C ARG A 101 -3.58 9.50 -7.03
N ILE A 102 -4.01 10.76 -7.08
CA ILE A 102 -3.59 11.81 -6.14
C ILE A 102 -4.11 11.50 -4.74
N ALA A 103 -5.40 11.20 -4.60
CA ALA A 103 -6.00 10.81 -3.31
C ALA A 103 -5.31 9.57 -2.72
N ARG A 104 -5.00 8.59 -3.57
CA ARG A 104 -4.26 7.38 -3.19
C ARG A 104 -2.84 7.69 -2.71
N SER A 105 -2.14 8.62 -3.36
CA SER A 105 -0.78 9.02 -3.01
C SER A 105 -0.68 9.64 -1.60
N GLY A 106 -1.65 10.48 -1.21
CA GLY A 106 -1.71 11.06 0.12
C GLY A 106 -1.90 10.02 1.23
N VAL A 107 -2.74 8.99 0.98
CA VAL A 107 -2.93 7.88 1.92
C VAL A 107 -1.68 7.00 2.01
N LEU A 108 -1.05 6.70 0.87
CA LEU A 108 0.19 5.92 0.80
C LEU A 108 1.33 6.61 1.56
N SER A 109 1.48 7.93 1.42
CA SER A 109 2.46 8.71 2.18
C SER A 109 2.33 8.50 3.69
N LYS A 110 1.11 8.68 4.24
CA LYS A 110 0.85 8.48 5.68
C LYS A 110 1.18 7.06 6.12
N LYS A 111 0.86 6.05 5.29
CA LYS A 111 1.13 4.64 5.58
C LYS A 111 2.62 4.31 5.55
N TYR A 112 3.38 4.87 4.64
CA TYR A 112 4.84 4.73 4.61
C TYR A 112 5.48 5.39 5.84
N MET A 113 5.04 6.58 6.26
CA MET A 113 5.52 7.17 7.51
C MET A 113 5.17 6.30 8.73
N GLN A 114 3.96 5.73 8.79
CA GLN A 114 3.58 4.79 9.86
C GLN A 114 4.51 3.57 9.89
N MET A 115 4.82 2.98 8.73
CA MET A 115 5.78 1.88 8.63
C MET A 115 7.15 2.25 9.16
N PHE A 116 7.65 3.45 8.82
CA PHE A 116 8.94 3.94 9.32
C PHE A 116 8.96 4.00 10.85
N LEU A 117 7.94 4.62 11.45
CA LEU A 117 7.86 4.76 12.91
C LEU A 117 7.79 3.41 13.62
N ILE A 118 7.05 2.46 13.06
CA ILE A 118 6.92 1.11 13.62
C ILE A 118 8.23 0.34 13.52
N LEU A 119 8.95 0.43 12.40
CA LEU A 119 10.28 -0.16 12.26
C LEU A 119 11.27 0.44 13.27
N MET A 120 11.27 1.76 13.44
CA MET A 120 12.12 2.44 14.43
C MET A 120 11.78 2.01 15.86
N ALA A 121 10.50 1.90 16.20
CA ALA A 121 10.05 1.41 17.50
C ALA A 121 10.50 -0.03 17.74
N GLY A 122 10.39 -0.90 16.73
CA GLY A 122 10.88 -2.28 16.78
C GLY A 122 12.40 -2.37 16.99
N ILE A 123 13.18 -1.54 16.29
CA ILE A 123 14.65 -1.46 16.48
C ILE A 123 15.00 -1.01 17.90
N ALA A 124 14.34 0.04 18.41
CA ALA A 124 14.57 0.53 19.76
C ALA A 124 14.26 -0.54 20.83
N LEU A 125 13.16 -1.27 20.67
CA LEU A 125 12.80 -2.37 21.58
C LEU A 125 13.76 -3.55 21.51
N ASN A 126 14.25 -3.91 20.32
CA ASN A 126 15.25 -4.95 20.18
C ASN A 126 16.58 -4.57 20.85
N ILE A 127 17.01 -3.30 20.73
CA ILE A 127 18.20 -2.79 21.43
C ILE A 127 17.97 -2.85 22.95
N ALA A 128 16.84 -2.33 23.43
CA ALA A 128 16.49 -2.35 24.85
C ALA A 128 16.45 -3.77 25.41
N SER A 129 15.83 -4.71 24.67
CA SER A 129 15.81 -6.13 25.04
C SER A 129 17.21 -6.71 25.12
N THR A 130 18.07 -6.45 24.13
CA THR A 130 19.44 -6.99 24.09
C THR A 130 20.28 -6.48 25.26
N VAL A 131 20.23 -5.19 25.54
CA VAL A 131 20.93 -4.59 26.68
C VAL A 131 20.44 -5.17 27.99
N LEU A 132 19.12 -5.30 28.16
CA LEU A 132 18.52 -5.80 29.38
C LEU A 132 18.85 -7.29 29.62
N THR A 133 18.81 -8.12 28.58
CA THR A 133 19.20 -9.54 28.66
C THR A 133 20.67 -9.69 29.03
N ASN A 134 21.56 -8.88 28.45
CA ASN A 134 22.99 -8.90 28.77
C ASN A 134 23.29 -8.44 30.21
N ILE A 135 22.55 -7.48 30.75
CA ILE A 135 22.70 -7.08 32.16
C ILE A 135 22.16 -8.18 33.07
N ALA A 136 20.98 -8.72 32.75
CA ALA A 136 20.32 -9.74 33.56
C ALA A 136 21.08 -11.07 33.60
N SER A 137 21.83 -11.42 32.53
CA SER A 137 22.70 -12.61 32.53
C SER A 137 23.91 -12.46 33.45
N ASN A 138 24.34 -11.23 33.74
CA ASN A 138 25.48 -10.94 34.62
C ASN A 138 25.07 -10.72 36.08
N PHE A 139 23.79 -10.43 36.36
CA PHE A 139 23.27 -10.14 37.70
C PHE A 139 21.96 -10.90 37.97
N PRO A 140 22.02 -12.07 38.64
CA PRO A 140 20.83 -12.91 38.87
C PRO A 140 19.77 -12.25 39.76
N ASP A 141 20.15 -11.40 40.71
CA ASP A 141 19.18 -10.66 41.53
C ASP A 141 18.40 -9.61 40.72
N PHE A 142 19.04 -9.03 39.71
CA PHE A 142 18.40 -8.13 38.76
C PHE A 142 17.45 -8.88 37.82
N TYR A 143 17.78 -10.13 37.45
CA TYR A 143 16.92 -10.97 36.61
C TYR A 143 15.53 -11.20 37.23
N SER A 144 15.49 -11.49 38.54
CA SER A 144 14.23 -11.70 39.27
C SER A 144 13.33 -10.45 39.26
N GLY A 145 13.91 -9.27 39.53
CA GLY A 145 13.19 -7.99 39.51
C GLY A 145 12.81 -7.51 38.10
N ALA A 146 13.63 -7.79 37.10
CA ALA A 146 13.42 -7.36 35.71
C ALA A 146 12.57 -8.34 34.88
N ARG A 147 12.21 -9.51 35.42
CA ARG A 147 11.47 -10.55 34.68
C ARG A 147 10.17 -10.06 34.06
N ILE A 148 9.38 -9.30 34.84
CA ILE A 148 8.11 -8.73 34.36
C ILE A 148 8.37 -7.76 33.20
N PHE A 149 9.40 -6.92 33.32
CA PHE A 149 9.75 -5.95 32.29
C PHE A 149 10.26 -6.62 31.00
N MET A 150 11.04 -7.70 31.10
CA MET A 150 11.45 -8.52 29.95
C MET A 150 10.25 -9.14 29.22
N ILE A 151 9.26 -9.65 29.95
CA ILE A 151 8.03 -10.21 29.36
C ILE A 151 7.24 -9.11 28.63
N ILE A 152 7.10 -7.92 29.24
CA ILE A 152 6.40 -6.78 28.61
C ILE A 152 7.09 -6.38 27.30
N ILE A 153 8.42 -6.27 27.28
CA ILE A 153 9.18 -5.95 26.07
C ILE A 153 8.97 -7.00 24.98
N ALA A 154 9.01 -8.29 25.35
CA ALA A 154 8.80 -9.38 24.40
C ALA A 154 7.38 -9.33 23.77
N VAL A 155 6.35 -9.14 24.60
CA VAL A 155 4.95 -9.01 24.14
C VAL A 155 4.78 -7.78 23.25
N ALA A 156 5.37 -6.64 23.63
CA ALA A 156 5.34 -5.42 22.83
C ALA A 156 6.03 -5.60 21.47
N SER A 157 7.18 -6.28 21.43
CA SER A 157 7.91 -6.57 20.19
C SER A 157 7.07 -7.43 19.22
N VAL A 158 6.41 -8.47 19.74
CA VAL A 158 5.48 -9.29 18.94
C VAL A 158 4.29 -8.47 18.47
N GLY A 159 3.70 -7.65 19.35
CA GLY A 159 2.57 -6.77 19.00
C GLY A 159 2.92 -5.79 17.88
N ILE A 160 4.11 -5.20 17.92
CA ILE A 160 4.63 -4.31 16.87
C ILE A 160 4.82 -5.05 15.55
N ALA A 161 5.34 -6.28 15.59
CA ALA A 161 5.50 -7.09 14.40
C ALA A 161 4.13 -7.42 13.75
N VAL A 162 3.14 -7.80 14.55
CA VAL A 162 1.78 -8.05 14.06
C VAL A 162 1.17 -6.77 13.48
N LEU A 163 1.30 -5.64 14.17
CA LEU A 163 0.80 -4.34 13.70
C LEU A 163 1.42 -3.95 12.34
N TYR A 164 2.74 -4.14 12.19
CA TYR A 164 3.45 -3.89 10.94
C TYR A 164 2.93 -4.78 9.80
N GLY A 165 2.76 -6.08 10.07
CA GLY A 165 2.19 -7.03 9.13
C GLY A 165 0.77 -6.67 8.69
N LEU A 166 -0.09 -6.24 9.63
CA LEU A 166 -1.45 -5.79 9.33
C LEU A 166 -1.46 -4.52 8.47
N ILE A 167 -0.54 -3.58 8.71
CA ILE A 167 -0.42 -2.37 7.88
C ILE A 167 -0.01 -2.76 6.44
N LEU A 168 0.94 -3.68 6.27
CA LEU A 168 1.31 -4.21 4.96
C LEU A 168 0.12 -4.87 4.26
N ILE A 169 -0.64 -5.72 4.97
CA ILE A 169 -1.84 -6.35 4.43
C ILE A 169 -2.88 -5.30 4.01
N SER A 170 -3.06 -4.24 4.79
CA SER A 170 -4.00 -3.16 4.46
C SER A 170 -3.64 -2.40 3.18
N LEU A 171 -2.35 -2.31 2.85
CA LEU A 171 -1.84 -1.74 1.60
C LEU A 171 -2.01 -2.68 0.41
N GLY A 172 -2.29 -3.95 0.68
CA GLY A 172 -2.67 -4.96 -0.31
C GLY A 172 -3.85 -4.56 -1.20
N ARG A 173 -4.71 -3.63 -0.73
CA ARG A 173 -5.80 -3.07 -1.54
C ARG A 173 -5.32 -2.26 -2.75
N TYR A 174 -4.07 -1.79 -2.72
CA TYR A 174 -3.46 -1.01 -3.80
C TYR A 174 -2.50 -1.83 -4.64
N PHE A 175 -1.66 -2.64 -3.99
CA PHE A 175 -0.73 -3.55 -4.66
C PHE A 175 -0.69 -4.89 -3.93
N LEU A 176 -1.04 -5.98 -4.63
CA LEU A 176 -1.13 -7.32 -4.06
C LEU A 176 0.19 -7.79 -3.42
N ASP A 177 1.33 -7.33 -3.93
CA ASP A 177 2.64 -7.68 -3.38
C ASP A 177 2.80 -7.21 -1.92
N PHE A 178 2.18 -6.09 -1.49
CA PHE A 178 2.17 -5.69 -0.08
C PHE A 178 1.43 -6.68 0.81
N LYS A 179 0.33 -7.28 0.31
CA LYS A 179 -0.40 -8.33 1.04
C LYS A 179 0.50 -9.55 1.25
N THR A 180 1.18 -10.00 0.19
CA THR A 180 2.09 -11.14 0.29
C THR A 180 3.27 -10.86 1.22
N ALA A 181 3.84 -9.65 1.15
CA ALA A 181 4.92 -9.22 2.04
C ALA A 181 4.45 -9.22 3.51
N GLY A 182 3.25 -8.71 3.81
CA GLY A 182 2.69 -8.70 5.15
C GLY A 182 2.46 -10.12 5.71
N VAL A 183 1.96 -11.04 4.88
CA VAL A 183 1.80 -12.46 5.28
C VAL A 183 3.15 -13.10 5.58
N TYR A 184 4.15 -12.93 4.72
CA TYR A 184 5.50 -13.45 4.97
C TYR A 184 6.13 -12.86 6.23
N TYR A 185 5.90 -11.57 6.50
CA TYR A 185 6.39 -10.93 7.72
C TYR A 185 5.74 -11.52 8.99
N ILE A 186 4.43 -11.76 8.98
CA ILE A 186 3.73 -12.39 10.11
C ILE A 186 4.22 -13.83 10.33
N ILE A 187 4.38 -14.62 9.26
CA ILE A 187 4.90 -15.98 9.36
C ILE A 187 6.33 -15.98 9.92
N SER A 188 7.17 -15.06 9.46
CA SER A 188 8.53 -14.87 9.98
C SER A 188 8.52 -14.53 11.49
N ALA A 189 7.66 -13.60 11.91
CA ALA A 189 7.51 -13.25 13.32
C ALA A 189 7.01 -14.42 14.18
N ALA A 190 6.07 -15.22 13.68
CA ALA A 190 5.59 -16.43 14.34
C ALA A 190 6.71 -17.48 14.47
N CYS A 191 7.48 -17.71 13.40
CA CYS A 191 8.64 -18.60 13.43
C CYS A 191 9.68 -18.14 14.46
N ASN A 192 9.93 -16.84 14.55
CA ASN A 192 10.87 -16.27 15.51
C ASN A 192 10.37 -16.44 16.97
N ALA A 193 9.07 -16.28 17.21
CA ALA A 193 8.48 -16.52 18.53
C ALA A 193 8.56 -18.01 18.94
N ILE A 194 8.32 -18.93 18.00
CA ILE A 194 8.44 -20.38 18.23
C ILE A 194 9.90 -20.78 18.46
N TYR A 195 10.83 -20.23 17.66
CA TYR A 195 12.27 -20.42 17.85
C TYR A 195 12.72 -20.05 19.29
N ASN A 196 12.27 -18.91 19.81
CA ASN A 196 12.62 -18.44 21.16
C ASN A 196 12.02 -19.28 22.30
N SER A 197 11.03 -20.12 22.02
CA SER A 197 10.34 -20.97 23.00
C SER A 197 10.64 -22.46 22.84
N SER A 198 11.35 -22.84 21.78
CA SER A 198 11.69 -24.23 21.45
C SER A 198 13.14 -24.56 21.76
N THR A 199 13.42 -25.82 22.07
CA THR A 199 14.78 -26.35 22.28
C THR A 199 15.14 -27.44 21.25
N GLY A 200 16.43 -27.60 20.94
CA GLY A 200 16.94 -28.69 20.10
C GLY A 200 16.79 -28.45 18.59
N ALA A 201 16.53 -29.51 17.82
CA ALA A 201 16.50 -29.45 16.35
C ALA A 201 15.36 -28.57 15.79
N ALA A 202 14.23 -28.47 16.50
CA ALA A 202 13.12 -27.60 16.13
C ALA A 202 13.54 -26.12 16.13
N THR A 203 14.43 -25.72 17.04
CA THR A 203 14.98 -24.36 17.12
C THR A 203 15.69 -23.96 15.81
N LEU A 204 16.56 -24.83 15.29
CA LEU A 204 17.26 -24.59 14.03
C LEU A 204 16.30 -24.52 12.85
N PHE A 205 15.31 -25.42 12.79
CA PHE A 205 14.31 -25.43 11.72
C PHE A 205 13.50 -24.13 11.67
N PHE A 206 12.93 -23.69 12.80
CA PHE A 206 12.15 -22.44 12.85
C PHE A 206 13.01 -21.19 12.66
N SER A 207 14.28 -21.22 13.06
CA SER A 207 15.22 -20.12 12.80
C SER A 207 15.48 -19.94 11.30
N ILE A 208 15.79 -21.03 10.58
CA ILE A 208 16.01 -21.01 9.14
C ILE A 208 14.73 -20.62 8.41
N LEU A 209 13.59 -21.20 8.80
CA LEU A 209 12.29 -20.91 8.18
C LEU A 209 11.91 -19.43 8.36
N GLY A 210 12.09 -18.88 9.57
CA GLY A 210 11.87 -17.46 9.85
C GLY A 210 12.79 -16.56 9.01
N ALA A 211 14.07 -16.92 8.88
CA ALA A 211 15.01 -16.19 8.03
C ALA A 211 14.59 -16.18 6.55
N VAL A 212 14.15 -17.32 6.02
CA VAL A 212 13.65 -17.44 4.63
C VAL A 212 12.44 -16.53 4.40
N PHE A 213 11.44 -16.59 5.28
CA PHE A 213 10.26 -15.72 5.15
C PHE A 213 10.58 -14.25 5.34
N SER A 214 11.56 -13.91 6.19
CA SER A 214 12.06 -12.53 6.32
C SER A 214 12.65 -12.01 5.00
N VAL A 215 13.49 -12.81 4.34
CA VAL A 215 14.07 -12.46 3.03
C VAL A 215 12.97 -12.31 1.97
N LEU A 216 12.02 -13.25 1.91
CA LEU A 216 10.88 -13.19 0.97
C LEU A 216 10.00 -11.96 1.20
N TYR A 217 9.76 -11.60 2.46
CA TYR A 217 9.06 -10.37 2.84
C TYR A 217 9.78 -9.15 2.25
N VAL A 218 11.08 -8.98 2.49
CA VAL A 218 11.82 -7.79 2.02
C VAL A 218 11.83 -7.70 0.50
N LEU A 219 11.98 -8.83 -0.20
CA LEU A 219 11.92 -8.87 -1.66
C LEU A 219 10.55 -8.45 -2.20
N LYS A 220 9.47 -9.00 -1.66
CA LYS A 220 8.10 -8.63 -2.05
C LYS A 220 7.78 -7.18 -1.70
N PHE A 221 8.24 -6.71 -0.55
CA PHE A 221 8.11 -5.33 -0.14
C PHE A 221 8.82 -4.37 -1.11
N ALA A 222 10.06 -4.67 -1.50
CA ALA A 222 10.81 -3.84 -2.44
C ALA A 222 10.16 -3.78 -3.83
N ILE A 223 9.59 -4.90 -4.31
CA ILE A 223 8.81 -4.93 -5.56
C ILE A 223 7.56 -4.06 -5.43
N ALA A 224 6.80 -4.21 -4.35
CA ALA A 224 5.60 -3.41 -4.10
C ALA A 224 5.91 -1.91 -4.02
N MET A 225 7.00 -1.54 -3.36
CA MET A 225 7.47 -0.16 -3.29
C MET A 225 7.85 0.37 -4.68
N SER A 226 8.63 -0.38 -5.46
CA SER A 226 9.00 0.02 -6.83
C SER A 226 7.76 0.27 -7.71
N ASN A 227 6.83 -0.68 -7.74
CA ASN A 227 5.58 -0.58 -8.48
C ASN A 227 4.71 0.60 -8.03
N SER A 228 4.76 0.97 -6.75
CA SER A 228 4.00 2.12 -6.24
C SER A 228 4.49 3.47 -6.75
N PHE A 229 5.73 3.54 -7.24
CA PHE A 229 6.34 4.77 -7.75
C PHE A 229 6.48 4.81 -9.27
N ASP A 230 6.20 3.73 -9.99
CA ASP A 230 6.47 3.63 -11.44
C ASP A 230 5.79 4.74 -12.25
N ASN A 231 4.58 5.14 -11.85
CA ASN A 231 3.79 6.19 -12.49
C ASN A 231 3.80 7.55 -11.76
N VAL A 232 4.55 7.67 -10.66
CA VAL A 232 4.58 8.89 -9.80
C VAL A 232 5.96 9.52 -9.77
N ALA A 233 7.01 8.70 -9.58
CA ALA A 233 8.39 9.14 -9.47
C ALA A 233 9.33 8.00 -9.87
N SER A 234 9.65 7.91 -11.17
CA SER A 234 10.48 6.86 -11.76
C SER A 234 11.86 6.72 -11.09
N TYR A 235 12.48 7.82 -10.67
CA TYR A 235 13.76 7.77 -9.94
C TYR A 235 13.66 7.00 -8.62
N MET A 236 12.50 7.04 -7.96
CA MET A 236 12.27 6.35 -6.70
C MET A 236 11.98 4.86 -6.93
N ALA A 237 11.27 4.53 -8.02
CA ALA A 237 11.09 3.16 -8.46
C ALA A 237 12.44 2.48 -8.75
N ILE A 238 13.33 3.15 -9.50
CA ILE A 238 14.71 2.69 -9.78
C ILE A 238 15.51 2.50 -8.50
N SER A 239 15.36 3.40 -7.53
CA SER A 239 16.06 3.30 -6.23
C SER A 239 15.66 2.04 -5.46
N TRP A 240 14.36 1.71 -5.44
CA TRP A 240 13.86 0.47 -4.83
C TRP A 240 14.27 -0.79 -5.60
N GLU A 241 14.37 -0.73 -6.92
CA GLU A 241 14.91 -1.83 -7.71
C GLU A 241 16.39 -2.09 -7.44
N ASN A 242 17.19 -1.04 -7.33
CA ASN A 242 18.60 -1.13 -6.98
C ASN A 242 18.78 -1.70 -5.57
N PHE A 243 17.95 -1.26 -4.62
CA PHE A 243 17.90 -1.86 -3.29
C PHE A 243 17.60 -3.37 -3.35
N LYS A 244 16.58 -3.79 -4.10
CA LYS A 244 16.24 -5.21 -4.29
C LYS A 244 17.42 -6.02 -4.83
N LYS A 245 18.09 -5.52 -5.87
CA LYS A 245 19.27 -6.18 -6.47
C LYS A 245 20.39 -6.32 -5.45
N LEU A 246 20.76 -5.24 -4.76
CA LEU A 246 21.83 -5.25 -3.76
C LEU A 246 21.50 -6.17 -2.58
N PHE A 247 20.26 -6.12 -2.09
CA PHE A 247 19.77 -7.01 -1.04
C PHE A 247 19.90 -8.49 -1.44
N THR A 248 19.51 -8.83 -2.67
CA THR A 248 19.64 -10.20 -3.19
C THR A 248 21.10 -10.64 -3.28
N TYR A 249 22.01 -9.77 -3.73
CA TYR A 249 23.44 -10.09 -3.80
C TYR A 249 24.05 -10.32 -2.42
N VAL A 250 23.74 -9.46 -1.44
CA VAL A 250 24.30 -9.59 -0.08
C VAL A 250 23.75 -10.84 0.61
N TYR A 251 22.44 -11.07 0.60
CA TYR A 251 21.86 -12.26 1.24
C TYR A 251 22.18 -13.55 0.49
N GLY A 252 22.26 -13.53 -0.84
CA GLY A 252 22.77 -14.64 -1.64
C GLY A 252 24.23 -14.95 -1.29
N GLY A 253 25.06 -13.92 -1.14
CA GLY A 253 26.43 -14.04 -0.67
C GLY A 253 26.54 -14.66 0.73
N ILE A 254 25.67 -14.26 1.68
CA ILE A 254 25.63 -14.82 3.04
C ILE A 254 25.32 -16.32 3.01
N VAL A 255 24.34 -16.73 2.21
CA VAL A 255 23.97 -18.15 2.05
C VAL A 255 25.15 -18.95 1.46
N ILE A 256 25.77 -18.44 0.39
CA ILE A 256 26.93 -19.11 -0.24
C ILE A 256 28.10 -19.19 0.75
N CYS A 257 28.42 -18.12 1.47
CA CYS A 257 29.50 -18.12 2.46
C CYS A 257 29.22 -19.11 3.59
N THR A 258 27.97 -19.20 4.04
CA THR A 258 27.56 -20.16 5.08
C THR A 258 27.71 -21.59 4.60
N LEU A 259 27.39 -21.89 3.33
CA LEU A 259 27.64 -23.19 2.72
C LEU A 259 29.14 -23.49 2.59
N LEU A 260 29.97 -22.48 2.30
CA LEU A 260 31.42 -22.64 2.22
C LEU A 260 32.08 -22.90 3.58
N CYS A 261 31.47 -22.48 4.70
CA CYS A 261 31.97 -22.79 6.04
C CYS A 261 31.98 -24.29 6.36
N PHE A 262 31.19 -25.11 5.66
CA PHE A 262 31.23 -26.57 5.81
C PHE A 262 32.48 -27.21 5.17
N PHE A 263 33.26 -26.45 4.39
CA PHE A 263 34.52 -26.91 3.82
C PHE A 263 35.69 -26.44 4.70
N PRO A 264 36.44 -27.36 5.33
CA PRO A 264 37.45 -27.01 6.34
C PRO A 264 38.59 -26.14 5.80
N ILE A 265 38.92 -26.27 4.51
CA ILE A 265 40.01 -25.54 3.85
C ILE A 265 39.68 -24.06 3.63
N LEU A 266 38.40 -23.74 3.41
CA LEU A 266 37.95 -22.38 3.09
C LEU A 266 37.27 -21.67 4.27
N ASN A 267 37.09 -22.35 5.40
CA ASN A 267 36.30 -21.87 6.53
C ASN A 267 36.78 -20.51 7.07
N ILE A 268 38.08 -20.32 7.27
CA ILE A 268 38.63 -19.06 7.79
C ILE A 268 38.37 -17.90 6.81
N LEU A 269 38.59 -18.12 5.51
CA LEU A 269 38.32 -17.11 4.48
C LEU A 269 36.82 -16.78 4.41
N ALA A 270 35.97 -17.80 4.46
CA ALA A 270 34.52 -17.65 4.46
C ALA A 270 34.04 -16.82 5.65
N LEU A 271 34.58 -17.04 6.85
CA LEU A 271 34.27 -16.25 8.04
C LEU A 271 34.61 -14.76 7.89
N PHE A 272 35.77 -14.42 7.32
CA PHE A 272 36.13 -13.02 7.04
C PHE A 272 35.17 -12.36 6.05
N VAL A 273 34.77 -13.08 5.00
CA VAL A 273 33.78 -12.57 4.02
C VAL A 273 32.41 -12.40 4.68
N LEU A 274 31.99 -13.35 5.53
CA LEU A 274 30.73 -13.31 6.27
C LEU A 274 30.68 -12.10 7.21
N LEU A 275 31.80 -11.76 7.85
CA LEU A 275 31.94 -10.54 8.64
C LEU A 275 31.69 -9.28 7.78
N GLY A 276 32.33 -9.19 6.61
CA GLY A 276 32.14 -8.07 5.68
C GLY A 276 30.69 -7.96 5.19
N LEU A 277 30.07 -9.09 4.84
CA LEU A 277 28.66 -9.14 4.42
C LEU A 277 27.70 -8.76 5.55
N SER A 278 28.04 -9.08 6.80
CA SER A 278 27.24 -8.67 7.97
C SER A 278 27.23 -7.15 8.14
N ILE A 279 28.38 -6.49 7.95
CA ILE A 279 28.46 -5.01 7.93
C ILE A 279 27.65 -4.44 6.77
N ALA A 280 27.74 -5.04 5.59
CA ALA A 280 26.94 -4.63 4.43
C ALA A 280 25.43 -4.77 4.68
N ALA A 281 25.00 -5.83 5.37
CA ALA A 281 23.59 -6.03 5.74
C ALA A 281 23.06 -4.93 6.67
N ILE A 282 23.89 -4.44 7.62
CA ILE A 282 23.55 -3.27 8.45
C ILE A 282 23.38 -2.02 7.58
N GLY A 283 24.32 -1.78 6.66
CA GLY A 283 24.24 -0.65 5.73
C GLY A 283 22.98 -0.68 4.86
N ILE A 284 22.61 -1.86 4.35
CA ILE A 284 21.37 -2.08 3.58
C ILE A 284 20.13 -1.81 4.45
N SER A 285 20.14 -2.24 5.71
CA SER A 285 19.03 -1.99 6.63
C SER A 285 18.83 -0.49 6.92
N ILE A 286 19.92 0.26 7.09
CA ILE A 286 19.87 1.72 7.21
C ILE A 286 19.35 2.35 5.91
N TRP A 287 19.84 1.88 4.76
CA TRP A 287 19.41 2.37 3.46
C TRP A 287 17.90 2.15 3.23
N GLN A 288 17.35 1.01 3.66
CA GLN A 288 15.91 0.73 3.63
C GLN A 288 15.12 1.80 4.40
N LEU A 289 15.56 2.14 5.63
CA LEU A 289 14.89 3.18 6.44
C LEU A 289 14.91 4.55 5.74
N VAL A 290 16.05 4.94 5.19
CA VAL A 290 16.20 6.21 4.46
C VAL A 290 15.31 6.24 3.22
N LEU A 291 15.27 5.15 2.44
CA LEU A 291 14.39 5.05 1.27
C LEU A 291 12.92 5.14 1.67
N LEU A 292 12.53 4.56 2.79
CA LEU A 292 11.14 4.55 3.25
C LEU A 292 10.66 5.95 3.67
N VAL A 293 11.51 6.74 4.36
CA VAL A 293 11.23 8.15 4.67
C VAL A 293 11.17 8.99 3.40
N ARG A 294 12.14 8.82 2.48
CA ARG A 294 12.14 9.53 1.19
C ARG A 294 10.87 9.22 0.40
N SER A 295 10.47 7.95 0.31
CA SER A 295 9.24 7.51 -0.35
C SER A 295 8.01 8.19 0.24
N SER A 296 7.92 8.28 1.56
CA SER A 296 6.82 9.01 2.22
C SER A 296 6.78 10.48 1.80
N ASN A 297 7.94 11.16 1.79
CA ASN A 297 8.04 12.58 1.48
C ASN A 297 7.72 12.88 0.01
N VAL A 298 8.21 12.05 -0.91
CA VAL A 298 7.95 12.20 -2.35
C VAL A 298 6.46 12.03 -2.65
N MET A 299 5.83 11.02 -2.04
CA MET A 299 4.40 10.78 -2.22
C MET A 299 3.56 11.92 -1.60
N LYS A 300 4.02 12.52 -0.49
CA LYS A 300 3.40 13.71 0.10
C LYS A 300 3.50 14.92 -0.82
N GLN A 301 4.69 15.17 -1.38
CA GLN A 301 4.93 16.28 -2.29
C GLN A 301 4.09 16.17 -3.56
N TYR A 302 4.01 14.98 -4.14
CA TYR A 302 3.14 14.73 -5.29
C TYR A 302 1.68 15.07 -4.97
N SER A 303 1.17 14.63 -3.81
CA SER A 303 -0.20 14.98 -3.38
C SER A 303 -0.40 16.48 -3.14
N SER A 304 0.61 17.19 -2.60
CA SER A 304 0.46 18.61 -2.24
C SER A 304 0.63 19.56 -3.42
N VAL A 305 1.51 19.24 -4.38
CA VAL A 305 1.78 20.10 -5.55
C VAL A 305 0.58 20.14 -6.50
N ILE A 306 -0.26 19.10 -6.50
CA ILE A 306 -1.43 19.03 -7.38
C ILE A 306 -2.69 19.61 -6.72
N HIS A 307 -2.71 19.75 -5.39
CA HIS A 307 -3.78 20.43 -4.65
C HIS A 307 -3.54 21.95 -4.46
N ALA A 308 -2.43 22.48 -4.94
CA ALA A 308 -2.07 23.91 -4.88
C ALA A 308 -2.35 24.59 -6.23
#